data_AF-A0AAU6QYS6-F1
#
_entry.id   AF-A0AAU6QYS6-F1
#
_cell.length_a   1.000
_cell.length_b   1.000
_cell.length_c   1.000
_cell.angle_alpha   90.00
_cell.angle_beta   90.00
_cell.angle_gamma   90.00
#
_symmetry.space_group_name_H-M   'P 1'
#
loop_
_entity.id
_entity.type
_entity.pdbx_description
1 polymer ?
#
loop_
_entity_poly.entity_id
_entity_poly.type
_entity_poly.pdbx_seq_one_letter_code
_entity_poly.pdbx_strand_id
1 'polypeptide(L)'
;MDMRVRKPVSHPMPEIAAFVAELKAAFGEQEIDEAIRRGKAGEPTFYACENGHTVGTATLAQTNVWPVDRAVRDRHYCAGCDGSCVGTTNSCRP
;
A
#
# COMPACT_ATOMS: atom_id res chain seq x y z
N MET A 1 -42.55 1.38 -18.05
CA MET A 1 -41.34 0.80 -18.67
C MET A 1 -40.18 1.71 -18.31
N ASP A 2 -39.51 1.45 -17.20
CA ASP A 2 -38.35 2.23 -16.79
C ASP A 2 -37.10 1.66 -17.46
N MET A 3 -36.62 2.36 -18.49
CA MET A 3 -35.31 2.14 -19.08
C MET A 3 -34.24 2.50 -18.06
N ARG A 4 -33.81 1.53 -17.25
CA ARG A 4 -32.53 1.62 -16.54
C ARG A 4 -31.42 1.62 -17.58
N VAL A 5 -31.00 2.81 -18.00
CA VAL A 5 -29.76 3.01 -18.75
C VAL A 5 -28.64 2.41 -17.90
N ARG A 6 -28.11 1.26 -18.32
CA ARG A 6 -26.91 0.66 -17.72
C ARG A 6 -25.77 1.65 -18.02
N LYS A 7 -25.29 2.37 -16.99
CA LYS A 7 -24.07 3.18 -17.10
C LYS A 7 -22.96 2.30 -17.70
N PRO A 8 -22.17 2.81 -18.67
CA PRO A 8 -21.09 2.04 -19.28
C PRO A 8 -20.19 1.52 -18.16
N VAL A 9 -19.86 0.23 -18.26
CA VAL A 9 -19.18 -0.54 -17.20
C VAL A 9 -17.97 0.26 -16.74
N SER A 10 -18.07 0.76 -15.50
CA SER A 10 -16.97 1.38 -14.76
C SER A 10 -15.78 0.43 -14.82
N HIS A 11 -14.58 0.96 -15.05
CA HIS A 11 -13.34 0.18 -15.10
C HIS A 11 -13.35 -0.91 -14.03
N PRO A 12 -12.88 -2.15 -14.28
CA PRO A 12 -12.95 -3.26 -13.30
C PRO A 12 -12.30 -2.92 -11.94
N MET A 13 -11.40 -1.92 -11.96
CA MET A 13 -10.78 -1.31 -10.80
C MET A 13 -11.09 0.22 -10.80
N PRO A 14 -12.30 0.64 -10.40
CA PRO A 14 -12.73 2.03 -10.56
C PRO A 14 -11.99 3.01 -9.63
N GLU A 15 -11.77 2.67 -8.37
CA GLU A 15 -11.08 3.55 -7.42
C GLU A 15 -9.59 3.65 -7.76
N ILE A 16 -8.97 2.54 -8.15
CA ILE A 16 -7.57 2.56 -8.58
C ILE A 16 -7.40 3.36 -9.88
N ALA A 17 -8.34 3.29 -10.81
CA ALA A 17 -8.27 4.09 -12.03
C ALA A 17 -8.37 5.59 -11.74
N ALA A 18 -9.27 6.00 -10.84
CA ALA A 18 -9.37 7.38 -10.39
C ALA A 18 -8.08 7.84 -9.69
N PHE A 19 -7.55 7.03 -8.78
CA PHE A 19 -6.30 7.32 -8.09
C PHE A 19 -5.10 7.44 -9.05
N VAL A 20 -4.99 6.56 -10.05
CA VAL A 20 -3.95 6.66 -11.08
C VAL A 20 -4.08 7.95 -11.88
N ALA A 21 -5.30 8.42 -12.17
CA ALA A 21 -5.50 9.70 -12.83
C ALA A 21 -5.00 10.88 -11.97
N GLU A 22 -5.25 10.85 -10.65
CA GLU A 22 -4.70 11.84 -9.72
C GLU A 22 -3.17 11.78 -9.64
N LEU A 23 -2.58 10.58 -9.61
CA LEU A 23 -1.13 10.40 -9.65
C LEU A 23 -0.52 10.97 -10.94
N LYS A 24 -1.14 10.71 -12.10
CA LYS A 24 -0.70 11.26 -13.38
C LYS A 24 -0.75 12.79 -13.38
N ALA A 25 -1.80 13.38 -12.80
CA ALA A 25 -1.93 14.82 -12.68
C ALA A 25 -0.88 15.44 -11.74
N ALA A 26 -0.54 14.74 -10.64
CA ALA A 26 0.40 15.24 -9.64
C ALA A 26 1.88 15.04 -10.01
N PHE A 27 2.21 13.91 -10.62
CA PHE A 27 3.60 13.47 -10.85
C PHE A 27 4.00 13.39 -12.33
N GLY A 28 3.04 13.56 -13.23
CA GLY A 28 3.25 13.45 -14.67
C GLY A 28 2.81 12.10 -15.23
N GLU A 29 2.18 12.14 -16.39
CA GLU A 29 1.60 10.95 -17.03
C GLU A 29 2.66 9.92 -17.41
N GLN A 30 3.75 10.37 -18.05
CA GLN A 30 4.83 9.49 -18.50
C GLN A 30 5.47 8.71 -17.34
N GLU A 31 5.69 9.37 -16.21
CA GLU A 31 6.33 8.77 -15.04
C GLU A 31 5.49 7.64 -14.45
N ILE A 32 4.18 7.88 -14.32
CA ILE A 32 3.23 6.91 -13.77
C ILE A 32 2.99 5.76 -14.76
N ASP A 33 2.86 6.04 -16.05
CA ASP A 33 2.69 5.01 -17.07
C ASP A 33 3.91 4.09 -17.16
N GLU A 34 5.12 4.65 -17.03
CA GLU A 34 6.36 3.87 -17.00
C GLU A 34 6.43 2.97 -15.77
N ALA A 35 6.05 3.47 -14.58
CA ALA A 35 5.98 2.67 -13.36
C ALA A 35 4.96 1.52 -13.50
N ILE A 36 3.78 1.79 -14.05
CA ILE A 36 2.77 0.75 -14.32
C ILE A 36 3.28 -0.29 -15.31
N ARG A 37 3.96 0.15 -16.38
CA ARG A 37 4.52 -0.74 -17.41
C ARG A 37 5.59 -1.66 -16.83
N ARG A 38 6.53 -1.12 -16.05
CA ARG A 38 7.57 -1.90 -15.34
C ARG A 38 6.96 -2.84 -14.30
N GLY A 39 5.95 -2.38 -13.56
CA GLY A 39 5.14 -3.18 -12.65
C GLY A 39 4.57 -4.42 -13.32
N LYS A 40 3.92 -4.24 -14.48
CA LYS A 40 3.37 -5.33 -15.29
C LYS A 40 4.43 -6.25 -15.89
N ALA A 41 5.66 -5.75 -16.08
CA ALA A 41 6.79 -6.53 -16.60
C ALA A 41 7.52 -7.38 -15.56
N GLY A 42 7.11 -7.34 -14.28
CA GLY A 42 7.72 -8.13 -13.21
C GLY A 42 8.57 -7.34 -12.23
N GLU A 43 8.74 -6.03 -12.45
CA GLU A 43 9.51 -5.19 -11.52
C GLU A 43 8.63 -4.71 -10.36
N PRO A 44 9.10 -4.70 -9.11
CA PRO A 44 8.32 -4.28 -7.94
C PRO A 44 8.21 -2.74 -7.84
N THR A 45 7.67 -2.12 -8.89
CA THR A 45 7.57 -0.66 -9.07
C THR A 45 6.12 -0.16 -9.00
N PHE A 46 5.16 -1.01 -9.36
CA PHE A 46 3.73 -0.72 -9.26
C PHE A 46 2.96 -2.01 -8.96
N TYR A 47 2.03 -1.92 -8.03
CA TYR A 47 1.08 -2.98 -7.69
C TYR A 47 -0.25 -2.36 -7.24
N ALA A 48 -1.35 -2.87 -7.76
CA ALA A 48 -2.69 -2.49 -7.32
C ALA A 48 -3.61 -3.72 -7.28
N CYS A 49 -4.53 -3.74 -6.31
CA CYS A 49 -5.54 -4.77 -6.19
C CYS A 49 -6.88 -4.14 -5.79
N GLU A 50 -7.93 -4.43 -6.54
CA GLU A 50 -9.29 -3.94 -6.30
C GLU A 50 -10.30 -4.93 -6.88
N ASN A 51 -11.38 -5.23 -6.14
CA ASN A 51 -12.45 -6.16 -6.58
C ASN A 51 -11.94 -7.55 -7.03
N GLY A 52 -10.83 -8.02 -6.47
CA GLY A 52 -10.20 -9.29 -6.87
C GLY A 52 -9.41 -9.22 -8.19
N HIS A 53 -9.28 -8.04 -8.79
CA HIS A 53 -8.39 -7.77 -9.92
C HIS A 53 -7.07 -7.23 -9.43
N THR A 54 -5.99 -7.74 -9.99
CA THR A 54 -4.62 -7.36 -9.62
C THR A 54 -3.86 -6.90 -10.85
N VAL A 55 -3.06 -5.84 -10.70
CA VAL A 55 -2.17 -5.31 -11.75
C VAL A 55 -0.80 -5.05 -11.17
N GLY A 56 0.24 -5.47 -11.88
CA GLY A 56 1.63 -5.22 -11.54
C GLY A 56 2.22 -6.25 -10.59
N THR A 57 3.41 -5.95 -10.04
CA THR A 57 4.20 -6.88 -9.23
C THR A 57 4.38 -6.33 -7.83
N ALA A 58 3.95 -7.09 -6.83
CA ALA A 58 4.07 -6.70 -5.44
C ALA A 58 5.54 -6.68 -5.00
N THR A 59 5.92 -5.66 -4.23
CA THR A 59 7.20 -5.64 -3.54
C THR A 59 7.24 -6.76 -2.50
N LEU A 60 8.29 -7.57 -2.51
CA LEU A 60 8.52 -8.54 -1.45
C LEU A 60 8.74 -7.79 -0.13
N ALA A 61 7.87 -8.04 0.84
CA ALA A 61 7.85 -7.41 2.15
C ALA A 61 9.12 -7.64 3.00
N GLN A 62 10.18 -8.22 2.47
CA GLN A 62 11.28 -8.76 3.26
C GLN A 62 12.42 -7.77 3.54
N THR A 63 12.58 -6.72 2.75
CA THR A 63 13.79 -5.89 2.87
C THR A 63 13.72 -4.80 3.94
N ASN A 64 12.53 -4.36 4.39
CA ASN A 64 12.39 -3.27 5.38
C ASN A 64 11.13 -3.35 6.26
N VAL A 65 10.50 -4.52 6.41
CA VAL A 65 9.38 -4.64 7.36
C VAL A 65 9.94 -4.78 8.76
N TRP A 66 9.60 -3.82 9.63
CA TRP A 66 9.65 -4.05 11.06
C TRP A 66 8.53 -5.03 11.39
N PRO A 67 8.83 -6.30 11.71
CA PRO A 67 7.80 -7.23 12.11
C PRO A 67 7.28 -6.71 13.45
N VAL A 68 6.07 -6.13 13.48
CA VAL A 68 5.41 -5.74 14.73
C VAL A 68 4.81 -7.02 15.35
N ASP A 69 5.67 -7.99 15.59
CA ASP A 69 5.32 -9.22 16.30
C ASP A 69 5.59 -9.05 17.81
N ARG A 70 5.37 -10.11 18.57
CA ARG A 70 5.57 -10.09 20.02
C ARG A 70 7.02 -9.78 20.41
N ALA A 71 8.01 -10.06 19.55
CA ALA A 71 9.42 -9.80 19.82
C ALA A 71 9.73 -8.29 19.90
N VAL A 72 8.94 -7.43 19.25
CA VAL A 72 9.06 -5.97 19.44
C VAL A 72 8.59 -5.54 20.83
N ARG A 73 7.57 -6.21 21.40
CA ARG A 73 7.06 -5.92 22.75
C ARG A 73 7.91 -6.58 23.85
N ASP A 74 8.48 -7.75 23.58
CA ASP A 74 9.30 -8.53 24.54
C ASP A 74 10.76 -8.05 24.63
N ARG A 75 11.15 -6.96 23.97
CA ARG A 75 12.53 -6.44 24.03
C ARG A 75 12.95 -5.86 25.39
N HIS A 76 12.04 -5.84 26.37
CA HIS A 76 12.25 -5.46 27.78
C HIS A 76 13.39 -4.46 27.98
N TYR A 77 13.19 -3.23 27.54
CA TYR A 77 14.22 -2.19 27.59
C TYR A 77 14.59 -1.77 29.04
N CYS A 78 13.71 -2.06 30.02
CA CYS A 78 13.99 -2.01 31.46
C CYS A 78 13.19 -3.09 32.22
N ALA A 79 13.58 -3.37 33.48
CA ALA A 79 12.93 -4.39 34.30
C ALA A 79 11.44 -4.07 34.55
N GLY A 80 10.55 -4.98 34.13
CA GLY A 80 9.10 -4.81 34.27
C GLY A 80 8.41 -4.03 33.15
N CYS A 81 9.13 -3.65 32.09
CA CYS A 81 8.54 -2.95 30.94
C CYS A 81 7.84 -3.92 29.97
N ASP A 82 6.59 -3.61 29.61
CA ASP A 82 5.76 -4.37 28.67
C ASP A 82 5.75 -3.79 27.24
N GLY A 83 6.54 -2.74 27.00
CA GLY A 83 6.63 -2.09 25.69
C GLY A 83 5.43 -1.20 25.33
N SER A 84 4.51 -0.92 26.24
CA SER A 84 3.36 -0.03 26.00
C SER A 84 3.75 1.39 25.56
N CYS A 85 4.98 1.82 25.87
CA CYS A 85 5.50 3.13 25.49
C CYS A 85 6.06 3.21 24.06
N VAL A 86 6.20 2.09 23.33
CA VAL A 86 6.74 2.08 21.96
C VAL A 86 5.86 2.92 21.04
N GLY A 87 6.45 3.91 20.36
CA GLY A 87 5.74 4.87 19.51
C GLY A 87 5.21 6.11 20.23
N THR A 88 5.43 6.22 21.55
CA THR A 88 5.17 7.46 22.33
C THR A 88 6.46 8.26 22.52
N THR A 89 6.35 9.48 23.07
CA THR A 89 7.52 10.32 23.43
C THR A 89 8.21 9.90 24.73
N ASN A 90 7.70 8.86 25.42
CA ASN A 90 8.25 8.39 26.68
C ASN A 90 9.45 7.46 26.43
N SER A 91 10.60 7.78 27.05
CA SER A 91 11.79 6.93 27.04
C SER A 91 11.95 6.20 28.38
N CYS A 92 12.50 4.98 28.33
CA CYS A 92 12.88 4.26 29.54
C CYS A 92 14.04 4.99 30.22
N ARG A 93 13.93 5.23 31.53
CA ARG A 93 15.05 5.71 32.35
C ARG A 93 15.80 4.50 32.95
N PRO A 94 17.14 4.51 32.96
CA PRO A 94 17.94 3.47 33.61
C PRO A 94 17.77 3.45 35.12
#